data_AF-A0A0F8YW02-F1
#
_entry.id   AF-A0A0F8YW02-F1
#
_cell.length_a   1.000
_cell.length_b   1.000
_cell.length_c   1.000
_cell.angle_alpha   90.00
_cell.angle_beta   90.00
_cell.angle_gamma   90.00
#
_symmetry.space_group_name_H-M   'P 1'
#
loop_
_entity.id
_entity.type
_entity.pdbx_description
1 polymer ?
#
loop_
_entity_poly.entity_id
_entity_poly.type
_entity_poly.pdbx_seq_one_letter_code
_entity_poly.pdbx_strand_id
1 'polypeptide(L)' 'MIICIVTKNVGPFYTQGASLDAVETAIKNNFALNCWWYNDYGKRFSESVVFMDDEQVLMIRSESDASPLEEM' A
#
# COMPACT_ATOMS: atom_id res chain seq x y z
N MET A 1 1.16 -11.89 -3.46
CA MET A 1 2.05 -10.80 -3.06
C MET A 1 1.21 -9.70 -2.41
N ILE A 2 1.68 -9.19 -1.28
CA ILE A 2 1.08 -8.02 -0.61
C ILE A 2 1.96 -6.82 -0.95
N ILE A 3 1.36 -5.72 -1.35
CA ILE A 3 2.03 -4.45 -1.60
C ILE A 3 1.61 -3.46 -0.52
N CYS A 4 2.60 -2.79 0.08
CA CYS A 4 2.42 -1.71 1.04
C CYS A 4 2.64 -0.37 0.31
N ILE A 5 1.68 0.53 0.45
CA ILE A 5 1.64 1.89 -0.09
C ILE A 5 1.75 2.85 1.09
N VAL A 6 2.89 3.49 1.26
CA VAL A 6 3.16 4.42 2.35
C VAL A 6 2.67 5.80 1.94
N THR A 7 1.83 6.43 2.76
CA THR A 7 1.31 7.78 2.49
C THR A 7 1.85 8.83 3.46
N LYS A 8 1.81 10.09 3.06
CA LYS A 8 2.40 11.22 3.80
C LYS A 8 1.68 11.54 5.13
N ASN A 9 0.39 11.22 5.27
CA ASN A 9 -0.41 11.67 6.43
C ASN A 9 -1.50 10.71 6.94
N VAL A 10 -1.74 9.57 6.26
CA VAL A 10 -2.92 8.71 6.53
C VAL A 10 -2.52 7.31 7.01
N GLY A 11 -1.21 7.01 7.02
CA GLY A 11 -0.68 5.68 7.32
C GLY A 11 -0.54 4.80 6.08
N PRO A 12 -0.03 3.56 6.25
CA PRO A 12 0.17 2.64 5.15
C PRO A 12 -1.14 1.96 4.73
N PHE A 13 -1.36 1.88 3.42
CA PHE A 13 -2.37 1.03 2.80
C PHE A 13 -1.72 -0.23 2.27
N TYR A 14 -2.50 -1.30 2.22
CA TYR A 14 -2.05 -2.60 1.75
C TYR A 14 -3.00 -3.10 0.67
N THR A 15 -2.47 -3.74 -0.36
CA THR A 15 -3.29 -4.37 -1.41
C THR A 15 -2.76 -5.76 -1.77
N GLN A 16 -3.66 -6.65 -2.19
CA GLN A 16 -3.36 -8.05 -2.49
C GLN A 16 -3.46 -8.29 -4.00
N GLY A 17 -2.49 -9.03 -4.54
CA GLY A 17 -2.63 -9.63 -5.87
C GLY A 17 -2.22 -8.75 -7.05
N ALA A 18 -1.64 -7.57 -6.81
CA ALA A 18 -1.00 -6.75 -7.84
C ALA A 18 0.52 -6.90 -7.80
N SER A 19 1.18 -6.78 -8.96
CA SER A 19 2.63 -6.52 -9.02
C SER A 19 2.94 -5.11 -8.54
N LEU A 20 4.17 -4.83 -8.12
CA LEU A 20 4.57 -3.48 -7.70
C LEU A 20 4.35 -2.46 -8.85
N ASP A 21 4.72 -2.85 -10.07
CA ASP A 21 4.51 -2.08 -11.30
C ASP A 21 3.01 -1.83 -11.60
N ALA A 22 2.14 -2.81 -11.36
CA ALA A 22 0.70 -2.64 -11.54
C ALA A 22 0.11 -1.65 -10.53
N VAL A 23 0.58 -1.68 -9.27
CA VAL A 23 0.16 -0.70 -8.24
C VAL A 23 0.65 0.70 -8.60
N GLU A 24 1.91 0.85 -9.01
CA GLU A 24 2.45 2.13 -9.49
C GLU A 24 1.65 2.68 -10.66
N THR A 25 1.34 1.83 -11.65
CA THR A 25 0.57 2.23 -12.83
C THR A 25 -0.84 2.63 -12.44
N ALA A 26 -1.49 1.90 -11.53
CA ALA A 26 -2.82 2.25 -11.04
C ALA A 26 -2.82 3.61 -10.34
N ILE A 27 -1.81 3.90 -9.50
CA ILE A 27 -1.68 5.20 -8.83
C ILE A 27 -1.46 6.32 -9.86
N LYS A 28 -0.50 6.16 -10.78
CA LYS A 28 -0.21 7.14 -11.84
C LYS A 28 -1.43 7.46 -12.73
N ASN A 29 -2.32 6.48 -12.93
CA ASN A 29 -3.52 6.64 -13.75
C ASN A 29 -4.79 6.97 -12.92
N ASN A 30 -4.66 7.22 -11.62
CA ASN A 30 -5.78 7.46 -10.72
C ASN A 30 -6.84 6.34 -10.74
N PHE A 31 -6.39 5.09 -10.89
CA PHE A 31 -7.25 3.92 -10.81
C PHE A 31 -7.48 3.51 -9.35
N ALA A 32 -8.70 3.08 -9.07
CA ALA A 32 -9.08 2.62 -7.75
C ALA A 32 -8.37 1.30 -7.43
N LEU A 33 -7.74 1.24 -6.25
CA LEU A 33 -7.14 0.04 -5.69
C LEU A 33 -7.97 -0.42 -4.51
N ASN A 34 -8.25 -1.73 -4.45
CA ASN A 34 -8.85 -2.33 -3.27
C ASN A 34 -7.77 -2.47 -2.21
N CYS A 35 -7.89 -1.66 -1.15
CA CYS A 35 -6.90 -1.56 -0.10
C CYS A 35 -7.48 -1.95 1.26
N TRP A 36 -6.61 -2.36 2.16
CA TRP A 36 -6.90 -2.39 3.59
C TRP A 36 -5.84 -1.63 4.37
N TRP A 37 -6.21 -1.17 5.55
CA TRP A 37 -5.34 -0.42 6.45
C TRP A 37 -5.79 -0.68 7.90
N TYR A 38 -4.97 -0.25 8.85
CA TYR A 38 -5.25 -0.36 10.27
C TYR A 38 -5.31 1.05 10.85
N ASN A 39 -6.34 1.33 11.64
CA ASN A 39 -6.35 2.56 12.43
C ASN A 39 -5.39 2.44 13.63
N ASP A 40 -5.21 3.54 14.36
CA ASP A 40 -4.32 3.60 15.54
C ASP A 40 -4.70 2.61 16.66
N TYR A 41 -5.93 2.10 16.64
CA TYR A 41 -6.44 1.11 17.59
C TYR A 41 -6.23 -0.35 17.10
N GLY A 42 -5.53 -0.55 15.97
CA GLY A 42 -5.29 -1.86 15.38
C GLY A 42 -6.51 -2.49 14.70
N LYS A 43 -7.60 -1.73 14.51
CA LYS A 43 -8.79 -2.21 13.80
C LYS A 43 -8.54 -2.13 12.30
N ARG A 44 -8.78 -3.25 11.61
CA ARG A 44 -8.67 -3.35 10.16
C ARG A 44 -9.88 -2.75 9.46
N PHE A 45 -9.62 -1.95 8.43
CA PHE A 45 -10.60 -1.41 7.49
C PHE A 45 -10.22 -1.81 6.06
N SER A 46 -11.20 -1.86 5.17
CA SER A 46 -10.99 -2.14 3.76
C SER A 46 -11.90 -1.26 2.92
N GLU A 47 -11.32 -0.62 1.91
CA GLU A 47 -12.04 0.29 1.02
C GLU A 47 -11.32 0.40 -0.34
N SER A 48 -12.03 0.86 -1.35
CA SER A 48 -11.45 1.17 -2.65
C SER A 48 -10.91 2.61 -2.63
N VAL A 49 -9.60 2.76 -2.75
CA VAL A 49 -8.91 4.06 -2.63
C VAL A 49 -8.37 4.48 -4.00
N VAL A 50 -8.54 5.76 -4.34
CA VAL A 50 -7.86 6.41 -5.47
C VAL A 50 -6.81 7.36 -4.89
N PHE A 51 -5.55 7.12 -5.21
CA PHE A 51 -4.43 7.97 -4.80
C PHE A 51 -4.27 9.08 -5.84
N MET A 52 -5.05 10.16 -5.70
CA MET A 52 -5.18 11.21 -6.73
C MET A 52 -3.95 12.12 -6.89
N ASP A 53 -2.92 11.93 -6.05
CA ASP A 53 -1.78 12.83 -5.97
C ASP A 53 -0.52 12.01 -5.65
N ASP A 54 0.47 12.04 -6.55
CA ASP A 54 1.74 11.35 -6.34
C ASP A 54 2.48 11.88 -5.09
N GLU A 55 2.24 13.11 -4.63
CA GLU A 55 2.85 13.62 -3.39
C GLU A 55 2.22 13.03 -2.13
N GLN A 56 1.04 12.39 -2.24
CA GLN A 56 0.45 11.65 -1.13
C GLN A 56 1.13 10.31 -0.92
N VAL A 57 1.70 9.70 -1.96
CA VAL A 57 2.36 8.38 -1.90
C VAL A 57 3.87 8.58 -1.77
N LEU A 58 4.43 8.21 -0.62
CA LEU A 58 5.86 8.35 -0.35
C LEU A 58 6.68 7.18 -0.87
N MET A 59 6.12 5.97 -0.80
CA MET A 59 6.82 4.73 -1.16
C MET A 59 5.83 3.61 -1.46
N ILE A 60 6.18 2.73 -2.39
CA ILE A 60 5.48 1.48 -2.66
C ILE A 60 6.49 0.34 -2.52
N ARG A 61 6.14 -0.70 -1.75
CA ARG A 61 7.05 -1.84 -1.51
C ARG A 61 6.29 -3.16 -1.44
N SER A 62 6.93 -4.25 -1.82
CA SER A 62 6.40 -5.59 -1.62
C SER A 62 6.65 -6.02 -0.16
N GLU A 63 5.65 -6.58 0.52
CA GLU A 63 5.87 -7.20 1.84
C GLU A 63 6.53 -8.57 1.72
N SER A 64 6.72 -9.07 0.50
CA SER A 64 7.53 -10.27 0.24
C SER A 64 9.03 -9.98 0.23
N ASP A 65 9.45 -8.71 0.18
CA ASP A 65 10.83 -8.25 0.39
C ASP A 65 11.14 -7.90 1.87
N ALA A 66 10.14 -7.94 2.75
CA ALA A 66 10.38 -7.99 4.18
C ALA A 66 10.84 -9.41 4.53
N SER A 67 12.08 -9.76 4.13
CA SER A 67 12.76 -10.89 4.75
C SER A 67 12.66 -10.66 6.27
N PRO A 68 12.24 -11.66 7.06
CA PRO A 68 12.48 -11.60 8.49
C PRO A 68 13.98 -11.32 8.62
N LEU A 69 14.33 -10.21 9.27
CA LEU A 69 15.70 -9.99 9.74
C LEU A 69 16.14 -11.33 10.32
N GLU A 70 17.13 -11.92 9.66
CA GLU A 70 17.64 -13.24 9.97
C GLU A 70 17.85 -13.35 11.47
N GLU A 71 17.34 -14.46 12.00
CA GLU A 71 17.65 -14.96 13.33
C GLU A 71 19.15 -14.78 13.61
N MET A 72 19.51 -13.87 14.52
CA MET A 72 20.82 -13.81 15.15
C MET A 72 20.73 -14.33 16.58
#